data_AF-A0A3B9HWX3-F1
#
_entry.id   AF-A0A3B9HWX3-F1
#
_cell.length_a   1.000
_cell.length_b   1.000
_cell.length_c   1.000
_cell.angle_alpha   90.00
_cell.angle_beta   90.00
_cell.angle_gamma   90.00
#
_symmetry.space_group_name_H-M   'P 1'
#
loop_
_entity.id
_entity.type
_entity.pdbx_description
1 polymer ?
#
loop_
_entity_poly.entity_id
_entity_poly.type
_entity_poly.pdbx_seq_one_letter_code
_entity_poly.pdbx_strand_id
1 'polypeptide(L)'
;MNQNRRFSALSVFASWVFLAIPFFLVLFDWSSSREREVAKLVEIDDQNAKTLLERMQVSNNWEYQVVLRLNSFHRRLHSELPATDSASVSETIENIYRHSLAKSLPPHHLTVAIKQQPKAALATAFERSTLDGPNFLSDFAPLMSDSCSRQDREKAAVSLRTMCGFPVNVESIIERQQSIKNKDEGIVVPFTSRTGSNWLYWFCPEKGDRTILVCAIFRMDKIPSDYSYKAMTESINSETTGFAVIPVSGNKRIFWSPFLRKQPEL
;
A
#
# COMPACT_ATOMS: atom_id res chain seq x y z
N MET A 1 -62.60 10.41 -52.16
CA MET A 1 -62.05 10.63 -50.81
C MET A 1 -60.59 10.21 -50.80
N ASN A 2 -59.66 11.14 -51.04
CA ASN A 2 -58.23 10.89 -50.89
C ASN A 2 -57.66 11.95 -49.93
N GLN A 3 -57.66 11.65 -48.63
CA GLN A 3 -56.92 12.45 -47.66
C GLN A 3 -55.44 12.10 -47.78
N ASN A 4 -54.72 12.84 -48.63
CA ASN A 4 -53.27 12.89 -48.57
C ASN A 4 -52.87 13.56 -47.25
N ARG A 5 -52.73 12.78 -46.18
CA ARG A 5 -52.07 13.21 -44.93
C ARG A 5 -50.61 13.47 -45.25
N ARG A 6 -50.30 14.69 -45.69
CA ARG A 6 -48.93 15.18 -45.77
C ARG A 6 -48.43 15.36 -44.34
N PHE A 7 -47.53 14.50 -43.90
CA PHE A 7 -46.80 14.70 -42.66
C PHE A 7 -46.08 16.05 -42.74
N SER A 8 -46.27 16.91 -41.73
CA SER A 8 -45.54 18.18 -41.69
C SER A 8 -44.05 17.87 -41.55
N ALA A 9 -43.20 18.67 -42.18
CA ALA A 9 -41.74 18.50 -42.09
C ALA A 9 -41.26 18.44 -40.63
N LEU A 10 -41.96 19.13 -39.73
CA LEU A 10 -41.74 19.10 -38.28
C LEU A 10 -41.98 17.72 -37.66
N SER A 11 -43.05 17.01 -38.06
CA SER A 11 -43.37 15.66 -37.56
C SER A 11 -42.39 14.60 -38.04
N VAL A 12 -41.89 14.74 -39.27
CA VAL A 12 -40.84 13.88 -39.82
C VAL A 12 -39.52 14.13 -39.07
N PHE A 13 -39.15 15.40 -38.87
CA PHE A 13 -37.95 15.76 -38.11
C PHE A 13 -38.01 15.28 -36.65
N ALA A 14 -39.15 15.47 -35.98
CA ALA A 14 -39.34 15.00 -34.60
C ALA A 14 -39.25 13.48 -34.49
N SER A 15 -39.79 12.74 -35.45
CA SER A 15 -39.70 11.27 -35.48
C SER A 15 -38.27 10.78 -35.70
N TRP A 16 -37.51 11.46 -36.57
CA TRP A 16 -36.09 11.19 -36.78
C TRP A 16 -35.24 11.46 -35.54
N VAL A 17 -35.49 12.59 -34.85
CA VAL A 17 -34.81 12.89 -33.59
C VAL A 17 -35.13 11.85 -32.53
N PHE A 18 -36.40 11.47 -32.37
CA PHE A 18 -36.81 10.44 -31.40
C PHE A 18 -36.18 9.06 -31.68
N LEU A 19 -36.06 8.68 -32.94
CA LEU A 19 -35.39 7.44 -33.34
C LEU A 19 -33.87 7.48 -33.15
N ALA A 20 -33.25 8.67 -33.18
CA ALA A 20 -31.82 8.83 -32.99
C ALA A 20 -31.39 8.85 -31.51
N ILE A 21 -32.28 9.21 -30.57
CA ILE A 21 -31.97 9.28 -29.13
C ILE A 21 -31.40 7.94 -28.58
N PRO A 22 -31.99 6.76 -28.84
CA PRO A 22 -31.42 5.49 -28.38
C PRO A 22 -30.02 5.23 -28.92
N PHE A 23 -29.74 5.60 -30.18
CA PHE A 23 -28.41 5.46 -30.78
C PHE A 23 -27.38 6.37 -30.11
N PHE A 24 -27.75 7.63 -29.81
CA PHE A 24 -26.87 8.53 -29.06
C PHE A 24 -26.59 8.02 -27.65
N LEU A 25 -27.59 7.46 -26.95
CA LEU A 25 -27.41 6.89 -25.61
C LEU A 25 -26.45 5.69 -25.61
N VAL A 26 -26.55 4.79 -26.59
CA VAL A 26 -25.62 3.65 -26.73
C VAL A 26 -24.21 4.12 -27.04
N LEU A 27 -24.05 5.14 -27.89
CA LEU A 27 -22.74 5.72 -28.19
C LEU A 27 -22.10 6.39 -26.97
N PHE A 28 -22.89 7.07 -26.13
CA PHE A 28 -22.43 7.64 -24.86
C PHE A 28 -22.02 6.55 -23.85
N ASP A 29 -22.78 5.46 -23.77
CA ASP A 29 -22.45 4.35 -22.87
C ASP A 29 -21.15 3.66 -23.30
N TRP A 30 -20.98 3.41 -24.60
CA TRP A 30 -19.74 2.87 -25.17
C TRP A 30 -18.54 3.80 -25.01
N SER A 31 -18.69 5.10 -25.23
CA SER A 31 -17.60 6.05 -25.00
C SER A 31 -17.21 6.08 -23.53
N SER A 32 -18.19 6.07 -22.62
CA SER A 32 -17.93 6.06 -21.18
C SER A 32 -17.27 4.77 -20.70
N SER A 33 -17.66 3.62 -21.25
CA SER A 33 -17.06 2.33 -20.92
C SER A 33 -15.62 2.24 -21.40
N ARG A 34 -15.35 2.75 -22.61
CA ARG A 34 -14.01 2.79 -23.19
C ARG A 34 -13.11 3.79 -22.46
N GLU A 35 -13.64 4.93 -22.04
CA GLU A 35 -12.93 5.88 -21.17
C GLU A 35 -12.56 5.24 -19.82
N ARG A 36 -13.44 4.44 -19.21
CA ARG A 36 -13.12 3.71 -17.97
C ARG A 36 -12.05 2.65 -18.16
N GLU A 37 -12.05 1.93 -19.28
CA GLU A 37 -10.99 0.96 -19.60
C GLU A 37 -9.64 1.64 -19.83
N VAL A 38 -9.62 2.74 -20.58
CA VAL A 38 -8.41 3.54 -20.80
C VAL A 38 -7.92 4.13 -19.49
N ALA A 39 -8.80 4.66 -18.64
CA ALA A 39 -8.43 5.17 -17.32
C ALA A 39 -7.80 4.08 -16.44
N LYS A 40 -8.35 2.86 -16.43
CA LYS A 40 -7.75 1.72 -15.71
C LYS A 40 -6.38 1.34 -16.26
N LEU A 41 -6.21 1.31 -17.57
CA LEU A 41 -4.91 1.00 -18.19
C LEU A 41 -3.88 2.07 -17.86
N VAL A 42 -4.26 3.34 -17.93
CA VAL A 42 -3.39 4.46 -17.54
C VAL A 42 -3.04 4.41 -16.05
N GLU A 43 -3.99 4.06 -15.18
CA GLU A 43 -3.73 3.88 -13.74
C GLU A 43 -2.74 2.74 -13.48
N ILE A 44 -2.88 1.61 -14.19
CA ILE A 44 -1.92 0.49 -14.11
C ILE A 44 -0.54 0.92 -14.61
N ASP A 45 -0.47 1.62 -15.74
CA ASP A 45 0.79 2.08 -16.32
C ASP A 45 1.48 3.14 -15.45
N ASP A 46 0.72 4.07 -14.88
CA ASP A 46 1.23 5.07 -13.94
C ASP A 46 1.71 4.41 -12.63
N GLN A 47 0.99 3.40 -12.15
CA GLN A 47 1.41 2.61 -11.00
C GLN A 47 2.67 1.79 -11.29
N ASN A 48 2.82 1.26 -12.51
CA ASN A 48 4.02 0.58 -12.97
C ASN A 48 5.20 1.57 -13.12
N ALA A 49 4.97 2.74 -13.70
CA ALA A 49 5.97 3.79 -13.85
C ALA A 49 6.43 4.34 -12.49
N LYS A 50 5.50 4.55 -11.56
CA LYS A 50 5.81 4.93 -10.18
C LYS A 50 6.61 3.84 -9.46
N THR A 51 6.22 2.58 -9.63
CA THR A 51 7.01 1.44 -9.11
C THR A 51 8.42 1.39 -9.71
N LEU A 52 8.55 1.73 -10.99
CA LEU A 52 9.84 1.80 -11.68
C LEU A 52 10.69 2.98 -11.18
N LEU A 53 10.10 4.14 -10.97
CA LEU A 53 10.76 5.32 -10.39
C LEU A 53 11.18 5.09 -8.93
N GLU A 54 10.34 4.44 -8.12
CA GLU A 54 10.68 3.99 -6.77
C GLU A 54 11.86 3.00 -6.77
N ARG A 55 11.96 2.12 -7.79
CA ARG A 55 13.12 1.23 -7.98
C ARG A 55 14.38 1.98 -8.45
N MET A 56 14.23 3.12 -9.12
CA MET A 56 15.34 3.98 -9.55
C MET A 56 15.86 4.89 -8.43
N GLN A 57 15.07 5.18 -7.41
CA GLN A 57 15.51 5.93 -6.23
C GLN A 57 16.34 5.03 -5.30
N VAL A 58 17.65 5.04 -5.52
CA VAL A 58 18.62 4.29 -4.72
C VAL A 58 18.94 5.06 -3.44
N SER A 59 18.50 4.55 -2.28
CA SER A 59 18.82 5.11 -0.97
C SER A 59 19.30 4.04 -0.01
N ASN A 60 20.42 4.31 0.68
CA ASN A 60 20.93 3.49 1.78
C ASN A 60 20.29 3.84 3.13
N ASN A 61 19.24 4.65 3.14
CA ASN A 61 18.45 4.88 4.34
C ASN A 61 17.52 3.68 4.58
N TRP A 62 17.64 3.01 5.73
CA TRP A 62 16.85 1.84 6.08
C TRP A 62 15.34 2.16 6.17
N GLU A 63 15.00 3.37 6.57
CA GLU A 63 13.65 3.86 6.89
C GLU A 63 12.86 3.95 5.60
N TYR A 64 13.52 4.55 4.60
CA TYR A 64 13.03 4.62 3.24
C TYR A 64 12.85 3.21 2.65
N GLN A 65 13.82 2.30 2.83
CA GLN A 65 13.71 0.92 2.34
C GLN A 65 12.52 0.18 2.97
N VAL A 66 12.31 0.32 4.29
CA VAL A 66 11.16 -0.29 4.98
C VAL A 66 9.83 0.26 4.44
N VAL A 67 9.72 1.59 4.30
CA VAL A 67 8.50 2.24 3.75
C VAL A 67 8.20 1.74 2.35
N LEU A 68 9.19 1.68 1.46
CA LEU A 68 9.02 1.16 0.11
C LEU A 68 8.49 -0.28 0.10
N ARG A 69 9.09 -1.17 0.92
CA ARG A 69 8.70 -2.58 0.99
C ARG A 69 7.28 -2.75 1.54
N LEU A 70 6.92 -2.01 2.58
CA LEU A 70 5.58 -2.06 3.17
C LEU A 70 4.51 -1.46 2.26
N ASN A 71 4.81 -0.36 1.56
CA ASN A 71 3.88 0.22 0.57
C ASN A 71 3.70 -0.70 -0.64
N SER A 72 4.78 -1.36 -1.12
CA SER A 72 4.68 -2.36 -2.18
C SER A 72 3.85 -3.57 -1.74
N PHE A 73 4.06 -4.05 -0.52
CA PHE A 73 3.26 -5.10 0.08
C PHE A 73 1.78 -4.71 0.17
N HIS A 74 1.47 -3.50 0.66
CA HIS A 74 0.10 -2.99 0.74
C HIS A 74 -0.59 -2.97 -0.63
N ARG A 75 0.07 -2.41 -1.66
CA ARG A 75 -0.45 -2.42 -3.04
C ARG A 75 -0.74 -3.84 -3.54
N ARG A 76 0.16 -4.77 -3.25
CA ARG A 76 0.03 -6.17 -3.65
C ARG A 76 -1.12 -6.88 -2.94
N LEU A 77 -1.34 -6.59 -1.65
CA LEU A 77 -2.53 -7.05 -0.92
C LEU A 77 -3.80 -6.53 -1.59
N HIS A 78 -3.83 -5.24 -1.95
CA HIS A 78 -5.01 -4.66 -2.59
C HIS A 78 -5.33 -5.32 -3.94
N SER A 79 -4.30 -5.69 -4.73
CA SER A 79 -4.50 -6.34 -6.03
C SER A 79 -4.83 -7.83 -5.97
N GLU A 80 -4.26 -8.57 -5.00
CA GLU A 80 -4.34 -10.05 -4.96
C GLU A 80 -5.38 -10.60 -3.99
N LEU A 81 -5.94 -9.78 -3.09
CA LEU A 81 -6.94 -10.26 -2.14
C LEU A 81 -8.31 -10.54 -2.81
N PRO A 82 -8.97 -11.67 -2.46
CA PRO A 82 -10.21 -12.09 -3.10
C PRO A 82 -11.39 -11.14 -2.84
N ALA A 83 -12.31 -11.10 -3.84
CA ALA A 83 -13.72 -10.67 -3.80
C ALA A 83 -14.35 -10.42 -2.41
N THR A 84 -14.31 -11.52 -1.68
CA THR A 84 -15.20 -11.86 -0.58
C THR A 84 -14.37 -12.36 0.60
N ASP A 85 -14.87 -12.06 1.80
CA ASP A 85 -14.32 -12.55 3.07
C ASP A 85 -14.40 -14.08 3.09
N SER A 86 -13.35 -14.71 2.56
CA SER A 86 -13.19 -16.15 2.41
C SER A 86 -12.17 -16.65 3.43
N ALA A 87 -12.29 -17.92 3.84
CA ALA A 87 -11.34 -18.56 4.74
C ALA A 87 -9.88 -18.49 4.21
N SER A 88 -9.70 -18.29 2.90
CA SER A 88 -8.40 -18.14 2.24
C SER A 88 -7.75 -16.76 2.38
N VAL A 89 -8.40 -15.73 2.94
CA VAL A 89 -7.80 -14.38 3.04
C VAL A 89 -6.49 -14.40 3.84
N SER A 90 -6.47 -15.05 5.00
CA SER A 90 -5.28 -15.12 5.84
C SER A 90 -4.13 -15.88 5.15
N GLU A 91 -4.47 -16.98 4.46
CA GLU A 91 -3.51 -17.78 3.69
C GLU A 91 -2.91 -16.99 2.51
N THR A 92 -3.73 -16.21 1.80
CA THR A 92 -3.26 -15.32 0.73
C THR A 92 -2.31 -14.26 1.29
N ILE A 93 -2.66 -13.60 2.40
CA ILE A 93 -1.77 -12.61 3.04
C ILE A 93 -0.46 -13.27 3.48
N GLU A 94 -0.52 -14.46 4.07
CA GLU A 94 0.67 -15.20 4.48
C GLU A 94 1.56 -15.55 3.28
N ASN A 95 0.96 -16.01 2.19
CA ASN A 95 1.69 -16.32 0.97
C ASN A 95 2.36 -15.06 0.39
N ILE A 96 1.66 -13.94 0.30
CA ILE A 96 2.24 -12.68 -0.15
C ILE A 96 3.39 -12.27 0.78
N TYR A 97 3.17 -12.31 2.10
CA TYR A 97 4.19 -11.98 3.10
C TYR A 97 5.47 -12.82 2.92
N ARG A 98 5.33 -14.15 2.85
CA ARG A 98 6.46 -15.08 2.72
C ARG A 98 7.28 -14.84 1.44
N HIS A 99 6.60 -14.53 0.34
CA HIS A 99 7.25 -14.37 -0.97
C HIS A 99 7.77 -12.95 -1.22
N SER A 100 7.13 -11.91 -0.67
CA SER A 100 7.43 -10.52 -1.01
C SER A 100 8.11 -9.72 0.09
N LEU A 101 7.92 -10.09 1.36
CA LEU A 101 8.22 -9.20 2.49
C LEU A 101 9.12 -9.83 3.57
N ALA A 102 8.93 -11.12 3.86
CA ALA A 102 9.55 -11.80 5.01
C ALA A 102 11.08 -11.71 5.04
N LYS A 103 11.73 -11.79 3.86
CA LYS A 103 13.19 -11.73 3.73
C LYS A 103 13.74 -10.30 3.68
N SER A 104 12.90 -9.34 3.30
CA SER A 104 13.30 -7.96 3.00
C SER A 104 13.03 -6.97 4.12
N LEU A 105 12.41 -7.40 5.22
CA LEU A 105 12.19 -6.57 6.41
C LEU A 105 13.19 -6.93 7.52
N PRO A 106 13.63 -5.95 8.33
CA PRO A 106 14.35 -6.25 9.57
C PRO A 106 13.39 -6.93 10.56
N PRO A 107 13.88 -7.47 11.69
CA PRO A 107 13.02 -8.05 12.72
C PRO A 107 11.88 -7.09 13.12
N HIS A 108 10.65 -7.60 13.04
CA HIS A 108 9.42 -6.81 13.22
C HIS A 108 8.28 -7.58 13.90
N HIS A 109 7.33 -6.84 14.46
CA HIS A 109 5.94 -7.25 14.58
C HIS A 109 5.17 -6.62 13.42
N LEU A 110 4.28 -7.38 12.76
CA LEU A 110 3.45 -6.90 11.66
C LEU A 110 2.04 -7.45 11.80
N THR A 111 1.05 -6.58 11.61
CA THR A 111 -0.36 -6.94 11.59
C THR A 111 -1.03 -6.33 10.36
N VAL A 112 -1.92 -7.10 9.74
CA VAL A 112 -2.77 -6.66 8.65
C VAL A 112 -4.21 -6.78 9.12
N ALA A 113 -4.97 -5.69 9.02
CA ALA A 113 -6.39 -5.67 9.31
C ALA A 113 -7.18 -5.22 8.08
N ILE A 114 -8.35 -5.82 7.89
CA ILE A 114 -9.20 -5.58 6.71
C ILE A 114 -10.59 -5.19 7.21
N LYS A 115 -11.19 -4.19 6.56
CA LYS A 115 -12.55 -3.77 6.86
C LYS A 115 -13.52 -4.83 6.34
N GLN A 116 -14.19 -5.50 7.26
CA GLN A 116 -15.16 -6.56 6.94
C GLN A 116 -16.50 -5.93 6.57
N GLN A 117 -17.05 -6.19 5.38
CA GLN A 117 -18.42 -5.76 5.11
C GLN A 117 -19.40 -6.79 5.72
N PRO A 118 -20.47 -6.36 6.43
CA PRO A 118 -21.01 -5.01 6.58
C PRO A 118 -20.57 -4.25 7.84
N LYS A 119 -19.77 -4.87 8.72
CA LYS A 119 -19.33 -4.28 9.98
C LYS A 119 -18.22 -3.29 9.66
N ALA A 120 -18.54 -1.99 9.55
CA ALA A 120 -17.61 -0.92 9.18
C ALA A 120 -16.29 -0.79 10.01
N ALA A 121 -15.99 -1.73 10.90
CA ALA A 121 -14.76 -1.90 11.65
C ALA A 121 -13.70 -2.75 10.90
N LEU A 122 -12.44 -2.46 11.18
CA LEU A 122 -11.29 -3.27 10.76
C LEU A 122 -11.13 -4.47 11.69
N ALA A 123 -10.99 -5.66 11.12
CA ALA A 123 -10.66 -6.88 11.85
C ALA A 123 -9.28 -7.39 11.43
N THR A 124 -8.50 -7.86 12.40
CA THR A 124 -7.18 -8.46 12.13
C THR A 124 -7.36 -9.73 11.28
N ALA A 125 -6.71 -9.74 10.12
CA ALA A 125 -6.73 -10.86 9.17
C ALA A 125 -5.43 -11.67 9.20
N PHE A 126 -4.33 -11.05 9.62
CA PHE A 126 -3.01 -11.68 9.64
C PHE A 126 -2.11 -11.00 10.67
N GLU A 127 -1.32 -11.79 11.39
CA GLU A 127 -0.28 -11.32 12.28
C GLU A 127 0.99 -12.14 12.11
N ARG A 128 2.14 -11.46 12.14
CA ARG A 128 3.44 -12.12 12.11
C ARG A 128 4.43 -11.40 13.00
N SER A 129 5.21 -12.18 13.74
CA SER A 129 6.26 -11.65 14.61
C SER A 129 7.57 -12.38 14.34
N THR A 130 8.61 -11.59 14.14
CA THR A 130 10.02 -12.02 14.11
C THR A 130 10.84 -11.36 15.22
N LEU A 131 10.25 -10.38 15.93
CA LEU A 131 10.76 -9.86 17.19
C LEU A 131 10.30 -10.71 18.37
N ASP A 132 11.17 -10.82 19.37
CA ASP A 132 10.81 -11.38 20.67
C ASP A 132 9.94 -10.39 21.46
N GLY A 133 8.98 -10.93 22.22
CA GLY A 133 8.07 -10.15 23.05
C GLY A 133 6.62 -10.20 22.55
N PRO A 134 5.70 -9.53 23.27
CA PRO A 134 4.29 -9.56 22.91
C PRO A 134 3.98 -8.66 21.72
N ASN A 135 3.22 -9.18 20.75
CA ASN A 135 2.63 -8.39 19.67
C ASN A 135 1.20 -7.99 20.05
N PHE A 136 0.96 -6.69 20.18
CA PHE A 136 -0.35 -6.13 20.47
C PHE A 136 -0.85 -5.19 19.34
N LEU A 137 -0.30 -5.33 18.14
CA LEU A 137 -0.69 -4.50 17.00
C LEU A 137 -2.15 -4.69 16.56
N SER A 138 -2.80 -5.80 16.90
CA SER A 138 -4.24 -5.98 16.71
C SER A 138 -5.08 -4.88 17.36
N ASP A 139 -4.63 -4.34 18.50
CA ASP A 139 -5.34 -3.27 19.22
C ASP A 139 -5.22 -1.91 18.52
N PHE A 140 -4.41 -1.83 17.46
CA PHE A 140 -4.27 -0.64 16.64
C PHE A 140 -5.39 -0.48 15.61
N ALA A 141 -5.97 -1.58 15.13
CA ALA A 141 -6.99 -1.57 14.08
C ALA A 141 -8.24 -0.73 14.42
N PRO A 142 -8.78 -0.79 15.66
CA PRO A 142 -9.91 0.06 16.06
C PRO A 142 -9.64 1.56 15.95
N LEU A 143 -8.39 2.01 16.09
CA LEU A 143 -8.04 3.44 16.00
C LEU A 143 -8.31 4.04 14.61
N MET A 144 -8.34 3.20 13.58
CA MET A 144 -8.58 3.64 12.20
C MET A 144 -10.08 3.69 11.86
N SER A 145 -10.97 3.35 12.80
CA SER A 145 -12.42 3.46 12.62
C SER A 145 -12.92 4.86 12.98
N ASP A 146 -13.81 5.41 12.17
CA ASP A 146 -14.50 6.69 12.42
C ASP A 146 -15.26 6.71 13.75
N SER A 147 -15.64 5.53 14.25
CA SER A 147 -16.41 5.34 15.48
C SER A 147 -15.59 4.79 16.66
N CYS A 148 -14.26 4.98 16.64
CA CYS A 148 -13.37 4.46 17.69
C CYS A 148 -13.80 4.91 19.10
N SER A 149 -14.16 3.94 19.94
CA SER A 149 -14.62 4.19 21.31
C SER A 149 -13.47 4.65 22.22
N ARG A 150 -13.81 5.27 23.36
CA ARG A 150 -12.83 5.65 24.38
C ARG A 150 -12.08 4.43 24.93
N GLN A 151 -12.78 3.32 25.13
CA GLN A 151 -12.20 2.08 25.62
C GLN A 151 -11.15 1.52 24.64
N ASP A 152 -11.42 1.58 23.34
CA ASP A 152 -10.47 1.14 22.31
C ASP A 152 -9.23 2.04 22.27
N ARG A 153 -9.40 3.36 22.42
CA ARG A 153 -8.28 4.31 22.52
C ARG A 153 -7.40 4.02 23.73
N GLU A 154 -8.00 3.79 24.89
CA GLU A 154 -7.28 3.47 26.12
C GLU A 154 -6.53 2.13 26.00
N LYS A 155 -7.18 1.11 25.43
CA LYS A 155 -6.55 -0.20 25.16
C LYS A 155 -5.35 -0.06 24.22
N ALA A 156 -5.52 0.62 23.10
CA ALA A 156 -4.45 0.85 22.14
C ALA A 156 -3.29 1.65 22.74
N ALA A 157 -3.58 2.65 23.58
CA ALA A 157 -2.56 3.42 24.28
C ALA A 157 -1.72 2.55 25.23
N VAL A 158 -2.36 1.63 25.97
CA VAL A 158 -1.66 0.66 26.84
C VAL A 158 -0.82 -0.31 26.02
N SER A 159 -1.37 -0.86 24.94
CA SER A 159 -0.69 -1.82 24.06
C SER A 159 0.52 -1.18 23.37
N LEU A 160 0.37 0.01 22.79
CA LEU A 160 1.48 0.77 22.20
C LEU A 160 2.51 1.18 23.24
N ARG A 161 2.11 1.60 24.44
CA ARG A 161 3.05 1.90 25.52
C ARG A 161 3.87 0.69 25.92
N THR A 162 3.25 -0.49 25.97
CA THR A 162 3.92 -1.74 26.30
C THR A 162 4.93 -2.13 25.23
N MET A 163 4.56 -2.07 23.96
CA MET A 163 5.47 -2.42 22.85
C MET A 163 6.58 -1.39 22.66
N CYS A 164 6.26 -0.10 22.77
CA CYS A 164 7.17 0.97 22.42
C CYS A 164 8.00 1.47 23.63
N GLY A 165 7.60 1.15 24.87
CA GLY A 165 8.33 1.46 26.10
C GLY A 165 8.12 2.88 26.64
N PHE A 166 7.20 3.67 26.06
CA PHE A 166 6.87 5.04 26.51
C PHE A 166 5.40 5.36 26.18
N PRO A 167 4.79 6.36 26.84
CA PRO A 167 3.41 6.75 26.57
C PRO A 167 3.21 7.26 25.14
N VAL A 168 2.31 6.63 24.39
CA VAL A 168 1.95 7.05 23.03
C VAL A 168 0.64 7.83 23.05
N ASN A 169 0.62 9.02 22.45
CA ASN A 169 -0.62 9.77 22.25
C ASN A 169 -1.37 9.23 21.03
N VAL A 170 -2.39 8.42 21.27
CA VAL A 170 -3.23 7.81 20.23
C VAL A 170 -4.03 8.84 19.42
N GLU A 171 -4.38 10.00 20.00
CA GLU A 171 -5.10 11.04 19.25
C GLU A 171 -4.24 11.59 18.11
N SER A 172 -2.95 11.79 18.38
CA SER A 172 -1.97 12.25 17.39
C SER A 172 -1.72 11.20 16.29
N ILE A 173 -2.02 9.93 16.53
CA ILE A 173 -1.99 8.87 15.51
C ILE A 173 -3.22 8.98 14.62
N ILE A 174 -4.41 9.14 15.21
CA ILE A 174 -5.67 9.33 14.48
C ILE A 174 -5.60 10.57 13.58
N GLU A 175 -5.15 11.70 14.13
CA GLU A 175 -4.97 12.95 13.37
C GLU A 175 -4.01 12.78 12.18
N ARG A 176 -2.86 12.13 12.41
CA ARG A 176 -1.89 11.85 11.33
C ARG A 176 -2.47 10.90 10.29
N GLN A 177 -3.22 9.88 10.69
CA GLN A 177 -3.91 9.00 9.76
C GLN A 177 -4.86 9.80 8.86
N GLN A 178 -5.66 10.71 9.43
CA GLN A 178 -6.53 11.57 8.64
C GLN A 178 -5.75 12.45 7.65
N SER A 179 -4.54 12.88 8.00
CA SER A 179 -3.67 13.67 7.10
C SER A 179 -3.08 12.87 5.93
N ILE A 180 -3.01 11.53 6.04
CA ILE A 180 -2.38 10.66 5.03
C ILE A 180 -3.38 9.75 4.31
N LYS A 181 -4.67 9.78 4.66
CA LYS A 181 -5.69 8.86 4.12
C LYS A 181 -5.85 8.85 2.60
N ASN A 182 -5.49 9.96 1.95
CA ASN A 182 -5.53 10.14 0.49
C ASN A 182 -4.16 9.97 -0.18
N LYS A 183 -3.11 9.71 0.61
CA LYS A 183 -1.75 9.45 0.09
C LYS A 183 -1.62 7.99 -0.34
N ASP A 184 -0.60 7.73 -1.14
CA ASP A 184 -0.30 6.38 -1.62
C ASP A 184 0.80 5.70 -0.78
N GLU A 185 1.17 6.29 0.35
CA GLU A 185 2.23 5.81 1.23
C GLU A 185 1.87 5.94 2.71
N GLY A 186 2.34 4.96 3.49
CA GLY A 186 2.30 5.00 4.95
C GLY A 186 3.32 5.95 5.56
N ILE A 187 3.25 6.08 6.88
CA ILE A 187 4.22 6.86 7.64
C ILE A 187 4.91 5.99 8.68
N VAL A 188 6.15 6.35 8.98
CA VAL A 188 6.88 5.79 10.11
C VAL A 188 7.08 6.88 11.14
N VAL A 189 6.71 6.58 12.39
CA VAL A 189 6.95 7.46 13.52
C VAL A 189 8.02 6.84 14.41
N PRO A 190 9.17 7.52 14.56
CA PRO A 190 10.20 7.09 15.48
C PRO A 190 9.78 7.44 16.90
N PHE A 191 10.09 6.52 17.81
CA PHE A 191 9.92 6.77 19.21
C PHE A 191 11.17 6.35 19.98
N THR A 192 11.75 7.32 20.69
CA THR A 192 13.03 7.13 21.38
C THR A 192 12.85 7.31 22.87
N SER A 193 13.41 6.39 23.63
CA SER A 193 13.40 6.39 25.09
C SER A 193 14.81 6.12 25.62
N ARG A 194 14.97 6.17 26.95
CA ARG A 194 16.24 5.79 27.62
C ARG A 194 16.57 4.30 27.44
N THR A 195 15.57 3.45 27.24
CA THR A 195 15.74 1.99 27.17
C THR A 195 15.83 1.46 25.74
N GLY A 196 15.64 2.32 24.74
CA GLY A 196 15.73 1.96 23.33
C GLY A 196 14.85 2.82 22.43
N SER A 197 14.95 2.57 21.13
CA SER A 197 14.12 3.21 20.11
C SER A 197 13.27 2.19 19.37
N ASN A 198 11.98 2.49 19.26
CA ASN A 198 10.99 1.70 18.54
C ASN A 198 10.36 2.56 17.44
N TRP A 199 10.12 1.98 16.27
CA TRP A 199 9.57 2.70 15.13
C TRP A 199 8.26 2.04 14.74
N LEU A 200 7.20 2.84 14.66
CA LEU A 200 5.86 2.38 14.30
C LEU A 200 5.55 2.84 12.88
N TYR A 201 5.32 1.89 12.00
CA TYR A 201 4.74 2.13 10.68
C TYR A 201 3.24 1.85 10.70
N TRP A 202 2.47 2.67 9.99
CA TRP A 202 1.13 2.30 9.58
C TRP A 202 0.72 2.94 8.25
N PHE A 203 -0.18 2.25 7.56
CA PHE A 203 -0.84 2.73 6.35
C PHE A 203 -2.24 2.16 6.23
N CYS A 204 -3.23 3.04 6.11
CA CYS A 204 -4.65 2.69 6.00
C CYS A 204 -5.38 3.68 5.08
N PRO A 205 -5.13 3.67 3.76
CA PRO A 205 -5.77 4.61 2.85
C PRO A 205 -7.29 4.40 2.81
N GLU A 206 -8.04 5.49 2.62
CA GLU A 206 -9.50 5.46 2.47
C GLU A 206 -9.95 5.14 1.02
N LYS A 207 -9.00 4.93 0.10
CA LYS A 207 -9.30 4.68 -1.33
C LYS A 207 -9.87 3.26 -1.54
N GLY A 208 -11.03 3.18 -2.21
CA GLY A 208 -11.63 1.94 -2.73
C GLY A 208 -12.62 1.25 -1.78
N ASP A 209 -13.27 0.19 -2.26
CA ASP A 209 -14.29 -0.55 -1.52
C ASP A 209 -13.72 -1.39 -0.36
N ARG A 210 -12.39 -1.56 -0.33
CA ARG A 210 -11.66 -2.34 0.69
C ARG A 210 -10.59 -1.54 1.38
N THR A 211 -10.88 -1.14 2.60
CA THR A 211 -9.88 -0.54 3.49
C THR A 211 -8.98 -1.64 4.08
N ILE A 212 -7.69 -1.55 3.80
CA ILE A 212 -6.65 -2.44 4.34
C ILE A 212 -5.70 -1.60 5.18
N LEU A 213 -5.58 -1.95 6.46
CA LEU A 213 -4.55 -1.44 7.36
C LEU A 213 -3.37 -2.40 7.34
N VAL A 214 -2.17 -1.85 7.11
CA VAL A 214 -0.90 -2.52 7.40
C VAL A 214 -0.22 -1.73 8.51
N CYS A 215 0.14 -2.38 9.60
CA CYS A 215 0.91 -1.79 10.68
C CYS A 215 2.10 -2.68 11.07
N ALA A 216 3.22 -2.05 11.44
CA ALA A 216 4.42 -2.75 11.84
C ALA A 216 5.19 -1.99 12.92
N ILE A 217 5.84 -2.72 13.81
CA ILE A 217 6.79 -2.18 14.79
C ILE A 217 8.16 -2.78 14.58
N PHE A 218 9.17 -1.91 14.64
CA PHE A 218 10.58 -2.25 14.54
C PHE A 218 11.32 -1.81 15.79
N ARG A 219 12.27 -2.64 16.23
CA ARG A 219 13.23 -2.32 17.29
C ARG A 219 14.54 -1.89 16.66
N MET A 220 14.97 -0.65 16.91
CA MET A 220 16.15 -0.07 16.27
C MET A 220 17.44 -0.83 16.61
N ASP A 221 17.55 -1.33 17.84
CA ASP A 221 18.67 -2.15 18.30
C ASP A 221 18.74 -3.53 17.62
N LYS A 222 17.69 -3.93 16.89
CA LYS A 222 17.59 -5.21 16.18
C LYS A 222 17.70 -5.07 14.67
N ILE A 223 17.81 -3.86 14.14
CA ILE A 223 18.01 -3.65 12.70
C ILE A 223 19.47 -3.99 12.37
N PRO A 224 19.74 -4.97 11.48
CA PRO A 224 21.10 -5.29 11.08
C PRO A 224 21.79 -4.09 10.44
N SER A 225 23.07 -3.87 10.75
CA SER A 225 23.86 -2.75 10.21
C SER A 225 23.99 -2.78 8.69
N ASP A 226 23.82 -3.94 8.07
CA ASP A 226 23.88 -4.12 6.61
C ASP A 226 22.49 -4.19 5.94
N TYR A 227 21.41 -3.94 6.70
CA TYR A 227 20.04 -4.06 6.21
C TYR A 227 19.77 -3.15 5.01
N SER A 228 20.04 -1.84 5.11
CA SER A 228 19.72 -0.90 4.03
C SER A 228 20.40 -1.29 2.73
N TYR A 229 21.65 -1.74 2.84
CA TYR A 229 22.43 -2.21 1.70
C TYR A 229 21.80 -3.45 1.07
N LYS A 230 21.49 -4.47 1.88
CA LYS A 230 20.81 -5.69 1.40
C LYS A 230 19.47 -5.36 0.74
N ALA A 231 18.63 -4.59 1.42
CA ALA A 231 17.30 -4.21 0.94
C ALA A 231 17.36 -3.42 -0.38
N MET A 232 18.34 -2.52 -0.51
CA MET A 232 18.62 -1.80 -1.75
C MET A 232 19.10 -2.75 -2.86
N THR A 233 20.03 -3.67 -2.57
CA THR A 233 20.50 -4.62 -3.60
C THR A 233 19.39 -5.57 -4.08
N GLU A 234 18.43 -5.90 -3.22
CA GLU A 234 17.27 -6.74 -3.56
C GLU A 234 16.17 -5.97 -4.34
N SER A 235 16.13 -4.64 -4.28
CA SER A 235 15.11 -3.86 -5.02
C SER A 235 15.56 -3.57 -6.45
N ILE A 236 16.86 -3.65 -6.70
CA ILE A 236 17.45 -3.42 -8.00
C ILE A 236 17.39 -4.71 -8.83
N ASN A 237 16.89 -4.62 -10.05
CA ASN A 237 16.99 -5.74 -10.99
C ASN A 237 18.45 -5.90 -11.43
N SER A 238 19.12 -6.93 -10.90
CA SER A 238 20.52 -7.23 -11.19
C SER A 238 20.80 -7.57 -12.67
N GLU A 239 19.76 -7.80 -13.47
CA GLU A 239 19.86 -8.14 -14.90
C GLU A 239 19.75 -6.92 -15.82
N THR A 240 19.21 -5.80 -15.34
CA THR A 240 18.96 -4.61 -16.18
C THR A 240 19.53 -3.33 -15.61
N THR A 241 19.97 -3.33 -14.35
CA THR A 241 20.37 -2.10 -13.65
C THR A 241 21.78 -2.22 -13.10
N GLY A 242 22.65 -1.35 -13.61
CA GLY A 242 24.02 -1.20 -13.14
C GLY A 242 24.12 -0.34 -11.89
N PHE A 243 24.80 -0.82 -10.85
CA PHE A 243 25.18 0.01 -9.72
C PHE A 243 26.53 -0.42 -9.14
N ALA A 244 27.28 0.54 -8.60
CA ALA A 244 28.53 0.31 -7.91
C ALA A 244 28.46 0.91 -6.50
N VAL A 245 28.95 0.17 -5.51
CA VAL A 245 29.08 0.68 -4.14
C VAL A 245 30.54 0.84 -3.82
N ILE A 246 30.94 2.11 -3.63
CA ILE A 246 32.29 2.53 -3.30
C ILE A 246 32.35 2.75 -1.79
N PRO A 247 33.02 1.87 -1.02
CA PRO A 247 33.14 2.05 0.42
C PRO A 247 33.99 3.29 0.75
N VAL A 248 33.50 4.12 1.67
CA VAL A 248 34.12 5.42 2.02
C VAL A 248 35.38 5.24 2.91
N SER A 249 35.55 4.09 3.57
CA SER A 249 36.84 3.72 4.20
C SER A 249 36.94 2.22 4.52
N GLY A 250 38.15 1.65 4.42
CA GLY A 250 38.52 0.35 5.01
C GLY A 250 38.30 -0.92 4.19
N ASN A 251 37.34 -0.98 3.26
CA ASN A 251 37.12 -2.17 2.41
C ASN A 251 37.71 -1.95 1.01
N LYS A 252 38.72 -2.73 0.63
CA LYS A 252 39.54 -2.51 -0.59
C LYS A 252 38.86 -2.87 -1.92
N ARG A 253 37.59 -3.27 -1.94
CA ARG A 253 36.92 -3.73 -3.18
C ARG A 253 35.57 -3.04 -3.37
N ILE A 254 35.47 -2.32 -4.48
CA ILE A 254 34.21 -1.79 -5.01
C ILE A 254 33.28 -2.97 -5.28
N PHE A 255 32.04 -2.90 -4.79
CA PHE A 255 31.03 -3.86 -5.18
C PHE A 255 30.41 -3.41 -6.49
N TRP A 256 30.52 -4.24 -7.52
CA TRP A 256 29.83 -4.06 -8.80
C TRP A 256 28.60 -4.96 -8.85
N SER A 257 27.47 -4.42 -9.28
CA SER A 257 26.27 -5.21 -9.55
C SER A 257 26.52 -6.25 -10.66
N PRO A 258 25.78 -7.37 -10.68
CA PRO A 258 25.93 -8.40 -11.73
C PRO A 258 25.80 -7.85 -13.16
N PHE A 259 24.97 -6.81 -13.36
CA PHE A 259 24.84 -6.11 -14.64
C PHE A 259 26.14 -5.44 -15.08
N LEU A 260 26.75 -4.58 -14.23
CA LEU A 260 28.02 -3.91 -14.56
C LEU A 260 29.17 -4.91 -14.71
N ARG A 261 29.18 -6.02 -13.96
CA ARG A 261 30.18 -7.08 -14.15
C ARG A 261 30.13 -7.73 -15.53
N LYS A 262 28.96 -7.72 -16.18
CA LYS A 262 28.76 -8.26 -17.54
C LYS A 262 28.91 -7.19 -18.62
N GLN A 263 29.04 -5.92 -18.25
CA GLN A 263 29.21 -4.78 -19.14
C GLN A 263 30.39 -3.91 -18.68
N PRO A 264 31.64 -4.41 -18.76
CA PRO A 264 32.81 -3.73 -18.21
C PRO A 264 33.20 -2.44 -18.94
N GLU A 265 32.52 -2.11 -20.04
CA GLU A 265 32.74 -0.87 -20.80
C GLU A 265 31.92 0.33 -20.29
N LEU A 266 30.98 0.11 -19.36
CA LEU A 266 30.21 1.14 -18.64
C LEU A 266 30.85 1.49 -17.30
#